data_AF-V6Z340-F1
#
_entry.id   AF-V6Z340-F1
#
_cell.length_a   1.000
_cell.length_b   1.000
_cell.length_c   1.000
_cell.angle_alpha   90.00
_cell.angle_beta   90.00
_cell.angle_gamma   90.00
#
_symmetry.space_group_name_H-M   'P 1'
#
loop_
_entity.id
_entity.type
_entity.pdbx_description
1 polymer ?
#
loop_
_entity_poly.entity_id
_entity_poly.type
_entity_poly.pdbx_seq_one_letter_code
_entity_poly.pdbx_strand_id
1 'polypeptide(L)'
;MRRTHKQLNLTLLIPLCILSLMVVTIYTVNENKKLEKQNKELTQRVDRLPEAFGGVGYISDKTETYIEVVGYGRFLITGAESQFLDKGDLVPQYILERGIQ
;
A
#
# COMPACT_ATOMS: atom_id res chain seq x y z
N MET A 1 45.54 -42.67 24.69
CA MET A 1 45.35 -41.55 23.75
C MET A 1 44.87 -40.33 24.55
N ARG A 2 45.77 -39.40 24.94
CA ARG A 2 45.40 -38.21 25.75
C ARG A 2 44.84 -37.14 24.81
N ARG A 3 43.54 -36.85 24.90
CA ARG A 3 42.93 -35.68 24.24
C ARG A 3 43.31 -34.43 25.02
N THR A 4 44.17 -33.61 24.44
CA THR A 4 44.44 -32.25 24.90
C THR A 4 43.24 -31.38 24.53
N HIS A 5 42.33 -31.16 25.49
CA HIS A 5 41.33 -30.11 25.34
C HIS A 5 42.06 -28.77 25.44
N LYS A 6 42.33 -28.13 24.29
CA LYS A 6 42.67 -26.71 24.25
C LYS A 6 41.52 -25.98 24.93
N GLN A 7 41.78 -25.39 26.10
CA GLN A 7 40.78 -24.56 26.76
C GLN A 7 40.56 -23.34 25.88
N LEU A 8 39.42 -23.34 25.17
CA LEU A 8 38.98 -22.16 24.44
C LEU A 8 38.87 -21.02 25.45
N ASN A 9 39.66 -19.98 25.23
CA ASN A 9 39.76 -18.85 26.14
C ASN A 9 38.42 -18.08 26.11
N LEU A 10 37.55 -18.37 27.07
CA LEU A 10 36.20 -17.80 27.19
C LEU A 10 36.23 -16.26 27.17
N THR A 11 37.29 -15.67 27.71
CA THR A 11 37.59 -14.22 27.71
C THR A 11 37.73 -13.61 26.32
N LEU A 12 38.12 -14.41 25.30
CA LEU A 12 38.25 -13.97 23.91
C LEU A 12 36.96 -14.20 23.10
N LEU A 13 36.10 -15.12 23.54
CA LEU A 13 34.83 -15.45 22.88
C LEU A 13 33.74 -14.40 23.16
N ILE A 14 33.70 -13.88 24.39
CA ILE A 14 32.73 -12.86 24.80
C ILE A 14 32.76 -11.61 23.90
N PRO A 15 33.92 -10.96 23.63
CA PRO A 15 33.96 -9.78 22.77
C PRO A 15 33.61 -10.11 21.31
N LEU A 16 33.93 -11.32 20.83
CA LEU A 16 33.57 -11.74 19.48
C LEU A 16 32.05 -11.90 19.30
N CYS A 17 31.37 -12.46 20.32
CA CYS A 17 29.92 -12.57 20.34
C CYS A 17 29.25 -11.19 20.36
N ILE A 18 29.75 -10.27 21.20
CA ILE A 18 29.23 -8.89 21.27
C ILE A 18 29.40 -8.17 19.93
N LEU A 19 30.55 -8.33 19.28
CA LEU A 19 30.81 -7.73 17.97
C LEU A 19 29.86 -8.28 16.89
N SER A 20 29.61 -9.60 16.88
CA SER A 20 28.69 -10.22 15.94
C SER A 20 27.25 -9.73 16.13
N LEU A 21 26.81 -9.55 17.38
CA LEU A 21 25.49 -9.00 17.70
C LEU A 21 25.36 -7.55 17.28
N MET A 22 26.40 -6.74 17.45
CA MET A 22 26.43 -5.33 16.99
C MET A 22 26.32 -5.20 15.47
N VAL A 23 26.99 -6.08 14.71
CA VAL A 23 26.89 -6.08 13.25
C VAL A 23 25.48 -6.43 12.80
N VAL A 24 24.88 -7.46 13.42
CA VAL A 24 23.50 -7.87 13.12
C VAL A 24 22.53 -6.72 13.44
N THR A 25 22.61 -6.09 14.62
CA THR A 25 21.69 -4.99 14.96
C THR A 25 21.82 -3.80 14.00
N ILE A 26 23.04 -3.43 13.59
CA ILE A 26 23.24 -2.35 12.60
C ILE A 26 22.59 -2.71 11.26
N TYR A 27 22.76 -3.94 10.79
CA TYR A 27 22.16 -4.41 9.54
C TYR A 27 20.63 -4.38 9.61
N THR A 28 20.04 -4.92 10.69
CA THR A 28 18.59 -4.94 10.89
C THR A 28 18.00 -3.53 11.00
N VAL A 29 18.69 -2.60 11.67
CA VAL A 29 18.26 -1.20 11.77
C VAL A 29 18.27 -0.52 10.40
N ASN A 30 19.27 -0.77 9.56
CA ASN A 30 19.35 -0.19 8.22
C ASN A 30 18.24 -0.72 7.30
N GLU A 31 17.99 -2.02 7.31
CA GLU A 31 16.89 -2.61 6.54
C GLU A 31 15.53 -2.13 7.05
N ASN A 32 15.33 -2.00 8.37
CA ASN A 32 14.10 -1.45 8.93
C ASN A 32 13.86 0.00 8.49
N LYS A 33 14.89 0.86 8.50
CA LYS A 33 14.77 2.24 7.99
C LYS A 33 14.40 2.29 6.51
N LYS A 34 14.96 1.36 5.72
CA LYS A 34 14.64 1.23 4.30
C LYS A 34 13.19 0.78 4.09
N LEU A 35 12.73 -0.21 4.85
CA LEU A 35 11.35 -0.69 4.84
C LEU A 35 10.36 0.40 5.29
N GLU A 36 10.69 1.19 6.32
CA GLU A 36 9.88 2.34 6.75
C GLU A 36 9.76 3.39 5.65
N LYS A 37 10.86 3.70 4.97
CA LYS A 37 10.85 4.66 3.85
C LYS A 37 9.99 4.13 2.69
N GLN A 38 10.14 2.86 2.34
CA GLN A 38 9.32 2.23 1.30
C GLN A 38 7.84 2.21 1.69
N ASN A 39 7.50 1.82 2.91
CA ASN A 39 6.12 1.87 3.40
C ASN A 39 5.55 3.28 3.35
N LYS A 40 6.33 4.29 3.78
CA LYS A 40 5.88 5.69 3.72
C LYS A 40 5.63 6.15 2.28
N GLU A 41 6.50 5.80 1.34
CA GLU A 41 6.32 6.10 -0.08
C GLU A 41 5.11 5.36 -0.68
N LEU A 42 4.86 4.11 -0.29
CA LEU A 42 3.67 3.36 -0.68
C LEU A 42 2.40 3.98 -0.11
N THR A 43 2.36 4.30 1.19
CA THR A 43 1.22 4.97 1.82
C THR A 43 0.92 6.30 1.14
N GLN A 44 1.93 7.13 0.86
CA GLN A 44 1.73 8.39 0.14
C GLN A 44 1.20 8.20 -1.28
N ARG A 45 1.59 7.11 -1.98
CA ARG A 45 1.02 6.78 -3.29
C ARG A 45 -0.43 6.34 -3.19
N VAL A 46 -0.77 5.54 -2.18
CA VAL A 46 -2.15 5.09 -1.88
C VAL A 46 -3.05 6.27 -1.52
N ASP A 47 -2.55 7.23 -0.74
CA ASP A 47 -3.33 8.43 -0.36
C ASP A 47 -3.60 9.36 -1.56
N ARG A 48 -2.72 9.36 -2.57
CA ARG A 48 -2.84 10.19 -3.78
C ARG A 48 -3.55 9.52 -4.96
N LEU A 49 -3.73 8.19 -4.91
CA LEU A 49 -4.50 7.45 -5.90
C LEU A 49 -5.96 7.99 -6.02
N PRO A 50 -6.67 8.30 -4.92
CA PRO A 50 -7.95 8.99 -4.96
C PRO A 50 -7.90 10.37 -5.66
N GLU A 51 -6.83 11.14 -5.49
CA GLU A 51 -6.71 12.47 -6.09
C GLU A 51 -6.44 12.40 -7.61
N ALA A 52 -5.71 11.38 -8.07
CA ALA A 52 -5.38 11.19 -9.48
C ALA A 52 -6.54 10.61 -10.31
N PHE A 53 -7.48 9.91 -9.68
CA PHE A 53 -8.60 9.24 -10.37
C PHE A 53 -9.98 9.82 -10.02
N GLY A 54 -10.04 10.83 -9.14
CA GLY A 54 -11.26 11.15 -8.41
C GLY A 54 -11.48 10.09 -7.34
N GLY A 55 -11.88 10.49 -6.13
CA GLY A 55 -12.03 9.56 -5.02
C GLY A 55 -12.99 8.40 -5.32
N VAL A 56 -13.13 7.46 -4.38
CA VAL A 56 -14.17 6.43 -4.49
C VAL A 56 -15.54 7.10 -4.68
N GLY A 57 -16.30 6.66 -5.67
CA GLY A 57 -17.61 7.23 -6.01
C GLY A 57 -17.58 8.33 -7.08
N TYR A 58 -16.42 8.69 -7.63
CA TYR A 58 -16.31 9.65 -8.73
C TYR A 58 -16.43 8.96 -10.11
N ILE A 59 -16.94 9.70 -11.10
CA ILE A 59 -17.10 9.24 -12.48
C ILE A 59 -15.73 9.24 -13.18
N SER A 60 -15.21 8.06 -13.48
CA SER A 60 -13.96 7.88 -14.23
C SER A 60 -14.17 7.89 -15.75
N ASP A 61 -15.34 7.43 -16.22
CA ASP A 61 -15.71 7.44 -17.63
C ASP A 61 -17.22 7.58 -17.83
N LYS A 62 -17.64 8.12 -18.99
CA LYS A 62 -19.03 8.43 -19.29
C LYS A 62 -19.37 8.14 -20.76
N THR A 63 -20.52 7.53 -20.96
CA THR A 63 -21.19 7.40 -22.26
C THR A 63 -22.66 7.84 -22.16
N GLU A 64 -23.42 7.71 -23.23
CA GLU A 64 -24.87 7.98 -23.25
C GLU A 64 -25.68 6.93 -22.47
N THR A 65 -25.12 5.74 -22.21
CA THR A 65 -25.86 4.59 -21.67
C THR A 65 -25.27 4.03 -20.38
N TYR A 66 -24.04 4.39 -20.05
CA TYR A 66 -23.39 3.97 -18.81
C TYR A 66 -22.36 4.99 -18.32
N ILE A 67 -22.07 4.94 -17.04
CA ILE A 67 -20.92 5.58 -16.39
C ILE A 67 -20.04 4.53 -15.74
N GLU A 68 -18.75 4.83 -15.62
CA GLU A 68 -17.81 4.03 -14.86
C GLU A 68 -17.37 4.81 -13.61
N VAL A 69 -17.39 4.13 -12.46
CA VAL A 69 -17.29 4.76 -11.14
C VAL A 69 -16.15 4.12 -10.38
N VAL A 70 -15.24 4.97 -9.88
CA VAL A 70 -14.07 4.51 -9.14
C VAL A 70 -14.52 3.77 -7.88
N GLY A 71 -14.08 2.52 -7.75
CA GLY A 71 -14.38 1.65 -6.60
C GLY A 71 -15.71 0.88 -6.68
N TYR A 72 -16.60 1.20 -7.62
CA TYR A 72 -17.91 0.54 -7.74
C TYR A 72 -18.15 -0.13 -9.11
N GLY A 73 -17.41 0.26 -10.15
CA GLY A 73 -17.55 -0.33 -11.49
C GLY A 73 -18.55 0.42 -12.37
N ARG A 74 -19.23 -0.30 -13.26
CA ARG A 74 -20.06 0.30 -14.32
C ARG A 74 -21.53 0.33 -13.93
N PHE A 75 -22.18 1.46 -14.14
CA PHE A 75 -23.61 1.67 -13.89
C PHE A 75 -24.33 2.06 -15.18
N LEU A 76 -25.46 1.41 -15.44
CA LEU A 76 -26.35 1.80 -16.53
C LEU A 76 -27.07 3.09 -16.18
N ILE A 77 -27.08 4.03 -17.11
CA ILE A 77 -27.77 5.31 -17.00
C ILE A 77 -28.66 5.53 -18.22
N THR A 78 -29.67 6.36 -18.05
CA THR A 78 -30.53 6.83 -19.13
C THR A 78 -29.90 8.02 -19.84
N GLY A 79 -30.34 8.27 -21.08
CA GLY A 79 -29.89 9.45 -21.83
C GLY A 79 -30.23 10.78 -21.15
N ALA A 80 -31.31 10.83 -20.36
CA ALA A 80 -31.65 12.00 -19.55
C ALA A 80 -30.65 12.19 -18.40
N GLU A 81 -30.28 11.13 -17.69
CA GLU A 81 -29.27 11.18 -16.63
C GLU A 81 -27.89 11.57 -17.19
N SER A 82 -27.53 11.11 -18.38
CA SER A 82 -26.25 11.44 -19.02
C SER A 82 -26.05 12.95 -19.25
N GLN A 83 -27.13 13.72 -19.37
CA GLN A 83 -27.04 15.18 -19.56
C GLN A 83 -26.61 15.93 -18.30
N PHE A 84 -26.70 15.30 -17.12
CA PHE A 84 -26.43 15.94 -15.82
C PHE A 84 -25.22 15.37 -15.08
N LEU A 85 -24.48 14.45 -15.72
CA LEU A 85 -23.34 13.77 -15.13
C LEU A 85 -22.12 14.07 -15.97
N ASP A 86 -21.01 14.51 -15.39
CA ASP A 86 -19.75 14.65 -16.13
C ASP A 86 -18.60 13.86 -15.50
N LYS A 87 -17.58 13.60 -16.32
CA LYS A 87 -16.37 12.91 -15.86
C LYS A 87 -15.68 13.76 -14.80
N GLY A 88 -15.35 13.14 -13.67
CA GLY A 88 -14.79 13.80 -12.50
C GLY A 88 -15.83 14.32 -11.51
N ASP A 89 -17.13 14.17 -11.79
CA ASP A 89 -18.17 14.46 -10.80
C ASP A 89 -18.32 13.31 -9.80
N LEU A 90 -18.82 13.63 -8.60
CA LEU A 90 -19.29 12.63 -7.66
C LEU A 90 -20.59 12.02 -8.18
N VAL A 91 -20.66 10.70 -8.22
CA VAL A 91 -21.88 9.99 -8.64
C VAL A 91 -23.01 10.24 -7.64
N PRO A 92 -24.22 10.58 -8.13
CA PRO A 92 -25.40 10.67 -7.28
C PRO A 92 -25.71 9.34 -6.61
N GLN A 93 -26.02 9.40 -5.31
CA GLN A 93 -26.24 8.22 -4.48
C GLN A 93 -27.32 7.27 -5.02
N TYR A 94 -28.39 7.80 -5.63
CA TYR A 94 -29.47 6.98 -6.20
C TYR A 94 -29.01 6.07 -7.36
N ILE A 95 -27.90 6.39 -8.03
CA ILE A 95 -27.31 5.53 -9.06
C ILE A 95 -26.52 4.39 -8.40
N LEU A 96 -25.78 4.69 -7.33
CA LEU A 96 -25.02 3.68 -6.57
C LEU A 96 -25.93 2.65 -5.91
N GLU A 97 -27.04 3.09 -5.32
CA GLU A 97 -28.03 2.22 -4.67
C GLU A 97 -28.72 1.28 -5.67
N ARG A 98 -28.83 1.67 -6.95
CA ARG A 98 -29.44 0.87 -8.02
C ARG A 98 -28.63 -0.38 -8.35
N GLY A 99 -27.31 -0.35 -8.20
CA GLY A 99 -26.42 -1.48 -8.49
C GLY A 99 -26.32 -2.52 -7.36
N ILE A 100 -26.97 -2.29 -6.22
CA ILE A 100 -26.93 -3.18 -5.03
C ILE A 100 -28.14 -4.15 -4.99
N GLN A 101 -29.10 -4.01 -5.92
CA GLN A 101 -30.19 -4.97 -6.13
C GLN A 101 -29.74 -6.16 -6.98
#